data_AF-A0A4D4KX43-F1
#
_entry.id   AF-A0A4D4KX43-F1
#
_cell.length_a   1.000
_cell.length_b   1.000
_cell.length_c   1.000
_cell.angle_alpha   90.00
_cell.angle_beta   90.00
_cell.angle_gamma   90.00
#
_symmetry.space_group_name_H-M   'P 1'
#
loop_
_entity.id
_entity.type
_entity.pdbx_description
1 polymer ?
#
loop_
_entity_poly.entity_id
_entity_poly.type
_entity_poly.pdbx_seq_one_letter_code
_entity_poly.pdbx_strand_id
1 'polypeptide(L)'
;MDERLYNQVWGMFEDLARTTAAYRSAVDFAESRMEQELDRVLSDPRTRVGPAADSARAEARAKHTDLVEQARAALDRDLAQLIAEAEVVEPALPPAYARWDSPVWQAYQVPMEVPMALRLGDLRLPECADLRIPMLVRLPLERGLWIDAGRSGSFDGPADSGELRRLAADAAVAIVARMLAVYPAGSSRCM
;
A
#
# COMPACT_ATOMS: atom_id res chain seq x y z
N MET A 1 -12.73 -8.49 -21.09
CA MET A 1 -13.21 -7.58 -20.03
C MET A 1 -12.25 -7.62 -18.84
N ASP A 2 -11.87 -8.82 -18.41
CA ASP A 2 -10.90 -9.05 -17.31
C ASP A 2 -9.55 -8.37 -17.45
N GLU A 3 -8.99 -8.28 -18.66
CA GLU A 3 -7.70 -7.59 -18.90
C GLU A 3 -7.79 -6.08 -18.64
N ARG A 4 -8.91 -5.44 -19.01
CA ARG A 4 -9.12 -4.02 -18.75
C ARG A 4 -9.21 -3.74 -17.25
N LEU A 5 -9.96 -4.58 -16.51
CA LEU A 5 -10.09 -4.43 -15.06
C LEU A 5 -8.77 -4.69 -14.34
N TYR A 6 -8.02 -5.71 -14.78
CA TYR A 6 -6.67 -5.96 -14.28
C TYR A 6 -5.76 -4.75 -14.49
N ASN A 7 -5.70 -4.22 -15.71
CA ASN A 7 -4.88 -3.05 -16.02
C ASN A 7 -5.32 -1.79 -15.26
N GLN A 8 -6.61 -1.65 -15.00
CA GLN A 8 -7.14 -0.55 -14.19
C GLN A 8 -6.68 -0.65 -12.73
N VAL A 9 -6.80 -1.83 -12.10
CA VAL A 9 -6.31 -2.06 -10.73
C VAL A 9 -4.79 -1.90 -10.66
N TRP A 10 -4.07 -2.38 -11.69
CA TRP A 10 -2.62 -2.19 -11.78
C TRP A 10 -2.24 -0.70 -11.84
N GLY A 11 -2.94 0.09 -12.65
CA GLY A 11 -2.75 1.55 -12.72
C GLY A 11 -2.99 2.22 -11.37
N MET A 12 -4.05 1.85 -10.64
CA MET A 12 -4.31 2.36 -9.29
C MET A 12 -3.18 2.02 -8.31
N PHE A 13 -2.62 0.82 -8.40
CA PHE A 13 -1.45 0.43 -7.61
C PHE A 13 -0.22 1.28 -7.95
N GLU A 14 0.07 1.47 -9.24
CA GLU A 14 1.19 2.30 -9.69
C GLU A 14 1.04 3.75 -9.23
N ASP A 15 -0.17 4.30 -9.31
CA ASP A 15 -0.49 5.65 -8.87
C ASP A 15 -0.32 5.79 -7.35
N LEU A 16 -0.82 4.81 -6.57
CA LEU A 16 -0.61 4.76 -5.12
C LEU A 16 0.87 4.72 -4.76
N ALA A 17 1.65 3.83 -5.41
CA ALA A 17 3.07 3.69 -5.17
C ALA A 17 3.81 5.00 -5.52
N ARG A 18 3.47 5.63 -6.64
CA ARG A 18 4.08 6.87 -7.12
C ARG A 18 3.80 8.04 -6.19
N THR A 19 2.54 8.26 -5.77
CA THR A 19 2.20 9.38 -4.88
C THR A 19 2.82 9.21 -3.49
N THR A 20 2.81 7.97 -2.96
CA THR A 20 3.43 7.66 -1.65
C THR A 20 4.94 7.87 -1.69
N ALA A 21 5.62 7.43 -2.76
CA ALA A 21 7.05 7.63 -2.92
C ALA A 21 7.40 9.12 -3.04
N ALA A 22 6.61 9.89 -3.78
CA ALA A 22 6.78 11.33 -3.92
C ALA A 22 6.62 12.06 -2.57
N TYR A 23 5.59 11.71 -1.80
CA TYR A 23 5.37 12.25 -0.45
C TYR A 23 6.56 11.96 0.48
N ARG A 24 6.96 10.69 0.61
CA ARG A 24 8.07 10.30 1.50
C ARG A 24 9.38 10.97 1.09
N SER A 25 9.66 11.04 -0.21
CA SER A 25 10.84 11.73 -0.73
C SER A 25 10.82 13.25 -0.44
N ALA A 26 9.64 13.88 -0.48
CA ALA A 26 9.49 15.30 -0.14
C ALA A 26 9.71 15.56 1.35
N VAL A 27 9.23 14.66 2.22
CA VAL A 27 9.49 14.70 3.67
C VAL A 27 10.98 14.53 3.96
N ASP A 28 11.62 13.52 3.39
CA ASP A 28 13.06 13.28 3.55
C ASP A 28 13.89 14.48 3.07
N PHE A 29 13.47 15.11 1.96
CA PHE A 29 14.10 16.34 1.47
C PHE A 29 13.92 17.52 2.42
N ALA A 30 12.73 17.71 2.97
CA ALA A 30 12.45 18.77 3.95
C ALA A 30 13.32 18.60 5.20
N GLU A 31 13.44 17.36 5.70
CA GLU A 31 14.27 17.00 6.85
C GLU A 31 15.75 17.31 6.58
N SER A 32 16.31 16.77 5.47
CA SER A 32 17.71 17.02 5.10
C SER A 32 18.00 18.51 4.91
N ARG A 33 17.07 19.27 4.34
CA ARG A 33 17.21 20.72 4.19
C ARG A 33 17.26 21.42 5.55
N MET A 34 16.37 21.06 6.47
CA MET A 34 16.35 21.63 7.82
C MET A 34 17.67 21.35 8.55
N GLU A 35 18.16 20.11 8.51
CA GLU A 35 19.45 19.73 9.09
C GLU A 35 20.59 20.58 8.55
N GLN A 36 20.68 20.75 7.23
CA GLN A 36 21.71 21.60 6.61
C GLN A 36 21.62 23.07 7.04
N GLU A 37 20.41 23.63 7.14
CA GLU A 37 20.21 25.00 7.60
C GLU A 37 20.61 25.16 9.08
N LEU A 38 20.29 24.18 9.93
CA LEU A 38 20.67 24.15 11.35
C LEU A 38 22.19 24.01 11.54
N ASP A 39 22.83 23.12 10.78
CA ASP A 39 24.29 22.92 10.83
C ASP A 39 25.04 24.20 10.47
N ARG A 40 24.58 24.95 9.46
CA ARG A 40 25.14 26.26 9.11
C ARG A 40 25.03 27.25 10.25
N VAL A 41 23.88 27.34 10.92
CA VAL A 41 23.69 28.21 12.09
C VAL A 41 24.59 27.81 13.26
N LEU A 42 24.92 26.51 13.39
CA LEU A 42 25.81 26.00 14.44
C LEU A 42 27.30 26.14 14.10
N SER A 43 27.65 26.33 12.83
CA SER A 43 29.03 26.34 12.34
C SER A 43 29.84 27.57 12.73
N ASP A 44 29.21 28.72 13.02
CA ASP A 44 29.88 29.94 13.46
C ASP A 44 29.83 30.09 14.99
N PRO A 45 30.98 29.94 15.70
CA PRO A 45 31.04 30.00 17.16
C PRO A 45 30.57 31.33 17.74
N ARG A 46 30.64 32.44 16.99
CA ARG A 46 30.29 33.79 17.48
C ARG A 46 28.81 34.08 17.39
N THR A 47 28.09 33.40 16.50
CA THR A 47 26.66 33.62 16.25
C THR A 47 25.78 32.48 16.77
N ARG A 48 26.36 31.42 17.35
CA ARG A 48 25.65 30.24 17.86
C ARG A 48 24.58 30.51 18.91
N VAL A 49 24.74 31.56 19.73
CA VAL A 49 23.83 31.89 20.84
C VAL A 49 23.38 33.35 20.71
N GLY A 50 22.07 33.54 20.60
CA GLY A 50 21.46 34.87 20.56
C GLY A 50 20.20 34.92 19.69
N PRO A 51 19.47 36.06 19.72
CA PRO A 51 18.17 36.20 19.05
C PRO A 51 18.21 35.93 17.55
N ALA A 52 19.33 36.24 16.88
CA ALA A 52 19.50 35.98 15.45
C ALA A 52 19.59 34.48 15.12
N ALA A 53 20.29 33.68 15.94
CA ALA A 53 20.34 32.23 15.77
C ALA A 53 19.01 31.56 16.10
N ASP A 54 18.30 32.06 17.11
CA ASP A 54 16.97 31.55 17.44
C ASP A 54 15.97 31.86 16.32
N SER A 55 16.03 33.05 15.73
CA SER A 55 15.23 33.40 14.55
C SER A 55 15.56 32.50 13.35
N ALA A 56 16.84 32.24 13.07
CA ALA A 56 17.25 31.38 11.96
C ALA A 56 16.78 29.92 12.15
N ARG A 57 16.86 29.38 13.38
CA ARG A 57 16.32 28.05 13.72
C ARG A 57 14.80 28.01 13.56
N ALA A 58 14.09 29.04 14.02
CA ALA A 58 12.65 29.13 13.88
C ALA A 58 12.24 29.19 12.40
N GLU A 59 12.95 29.95 11.58
CA GLU A 59 12.71 30.05 10.14
C GLU A 59 12.96 28.71 9.43
N ALA A 60 14.06 28.01 9.74
CA ALA A 60 14.34 26.68 9.18
C ALA A 60 13.24 25.67 9.51
N ARG A 61 12.75 25.67 10.76
CA ARG A 61 11.63 24.82 11.20
C ARG A 61 10.31 25.19 10.53
N ALA A 62 10.04 26.48 10.33
CA ALA A 62 8.85 26.94 9.62
C ALA A 62 8.87 26.44 8.17
N LYS A 63 10.00 26.60 7.47
CA LYS A 63 10.16 26.09 6.09
C LYS A 63 10.00 24.58 5.99
N HIS A 64 10.58 23.83 6.94
CA HIS A 64 10.39 22.38 7.02
C HIS A 64 8.90 22.04 7.14
N THR A 65 8.21 22.68 8.08
CA THR A 65 6.78 22.45 8.32
C THR A 65 5.97 22.77 7.06
N ASP A 66 6.22 23.91 6.42
CA ASP A 66 5.54 24.32 5.19
C ASP A 66 5.73 23.31 4.04
N LEU A 67 6.93 22.75 3.89
CA LEU A 67 7.22 21.73 2.87
C LEU A 67 6.49 20.42 3.16
N VAL A 68 6.50 19.96 4.41
CA VAL A 68 5.81 18.73 4.82
C VAL A 68 4.30 18.88 4.65
N GLU A 69 3.72 20.01 5.06
CA GLU A 69 2.28 20.29 4.89
C GLU A 69 1.89 20.36 3.41
N GLN A 70 2.71 20.97 2.55
CA GLN A 70 2.46 20.97 1.11
C GLN A 70 2.52 19.57 0.49
N ALA A 71 3.51 18.77 0.89
CA ALA A 71 3.62 17.38 0.45
C ALA A 71 2.42 16.56 0.93
N ARG A 72 1.99 16.76 2.18
CA ARG A 72 0.82 16.09 2.75
C ARG A 72 -0.46 16.46 2.02
N ALA A 73 -0.68 17.74 1.74
CA ALA A 73 -1.85 18.21 0.98
C ALA A 73 -1.87 17.71 -0.47
N ALA A 74 -0.71 17.43 -1.08
CA ALA A 74 -0.65 16.74 -2.37
C ALA A 74 -1.06 15.27 -2.24
N LEU A 75 -0.47 14.55 -1.28
CA LEU A 75 -0.81 13.15 -1.02
C LEU A 75 -2.30 12.97 -0.72
N ASP A 76 -2.87 13.78 0.19
CA ASP A 76 -4.27 13.64 0.59
C ASP A 76 -5.25 13.85 -0.59
N ARG A 77 -4.90 14.73 -1.54
CA ARG A 77 -5.69 14.91 -2.78
C ARG A 77 -5.61 13.70 -3.70
N ASP A 78 -4.42 13.17 -3.92
CA ASP A 78 -4.22 11.98 -4.76
C ASP A 78 -4.92 10.75 -4.15
N LEU A 79 -4.83 10.59 -2.82
CA LEU A 79 -5.51 9.52 -2.09
C LEU A 79 -7.02 9.65 -2.16
N ALA A 80 -7.59 10.85 -2.04
CA ALA A 80 -9.03 11.07 -2.19
C ALA A 80 -9.52 10.66 -3.59
N GLN A 81 -8.73 10.95 -4.63
CA GLN A 81 -9.03 10.48 -5.98
C GLN A 81 -8.98 8.95 -6.07
N LEU A 82 -7.93 8.31 -5.55
CA LEU A 82 -7.80 6.85 -5.57
C LEU A 82 -8.90 6.13 -4.80
N ILE A 83 -9.36 6.70 -3.67
CA ILE A 83 -10.51 6.17 -2.92
C ILE A 83 -11.76 6.19 -3.81
N ALA A 84 -12.06 7.32 -4.45
CA ALA A 84 -13.22 7.44 -5.34
C ALA A 84 -13.13 6.46 -6.52
N GLU A 85 -11.94 6.27 -7.11
CA GLU A 85 -11.72 5.27 -8.16
C GLU A 85 -11.95 3.85 -7.65
N ALA A 86 -11.47 3.52 -6.44
CA ALA A 86 -11.64 2.20 -5.84
C ALA A 86 -13.11 1.87 -5.57
N GLU A 87 -13.90 2.85 -5.10
CA GLU A 87 -15.34 2.69 -4.87
C GLU A 87 -16.12 2.35 -6.14
N VAL A 88 -15.65 2.83 -7.31
CA VAL A 88 -16.26 2.52 -8.61
C VAL A 88 -15.78 1.17 -9.14
N VAL A 89 -14.50 0.84 -8.97
CA VAL A 89 -13.89 -0.38 -9.52
C VAL A 89 -14.27 -1.62 -8.72
N GLU A 90 -14.24 -1.56 -7.39
CA GLU A 90 -14.40 -2.72 -6.51
C GLU A 90 -15.72 -3.50 -6.75
N PRO A 91 -16.90 -2.87 -6.92
CA PRO A 91 -18.13 -3.58 -7.21
C PRO A 91 -18.18 -4.27 -8.58
N ALA A 92 -17.36 -3.80 -9.54
CA ALA A 92 -17.28 -4.35 -10.89
C ALA A 92 -16.27 -5.51 -11.02
N LEU A 93 -15.54 -5.84 -9.94
CA LEU A 93 -14.53 -6.88 -9.97
C LEU A 93 -15.15 -8.28 -10.10
N PRO A 94 -14.65 -9.14 -11.01
CA PRO A 94 -15.08 -10.53 -11.11
C PRO A 94 -14.63 -11.32 -9.88
N PRO A 95 -15.19 -12.52 -9.63
CA PRO A 95 -14.86 -13.34 -8.45
C PRO A 95 -13.35 -13.51 -8.21
N ALA A 96 -12.55 -13.69 -9.27
CA ALA A 96 -11.09 -13.84 -9.15
C ALA A 96 -10.37 -12.62 -8.55
N TYR A 97 -10.94 -11.42 -8.72
CA TYR A 97 -10.37 -10.15 -8.25
C TYR A 97 -11.14 -9.57 -7.05
N ALA A 98 -12.34 -10.05 -6.78
CA ALA A 98 -13.21 -9.53 -5.74
C ALA A 98 -12.81 -10.02 -4.34
N ARG A 99 -13.17 -9.24 -3.32
CA ARG A 99 -13.09 -9.69 -1.92
C ARG A 99 -14.05 -10.85 -1.66
N TRP A 100 -13.77 -11.63 -0.62
CA TRP A 100 -14.62 -12.78 -0.24
C TRP A 100 -16.01 -12.37 0.25
N ASP A 101 -16.16 -11.17 0.79
CA ASP A 101 -17.43 -10.60 1.22
C ASP A 101 -18.21 -9.92 0.08
N SER A 102 -17.68 -9.92 -1.14
CA SER A 102 -18.36 -9.34 -2.30
C SER A 102 -19.60 -10.16 -2.68
N PRO A 103 -20.74 -9.51 -3.00
CA PRO A 103 -21.94 -10.20 -3.45
C PRO A 103 -21.75 -10.95 -4.78
N VAL A 104 -20.68 -10.68 -5.54
CA VAL A 104 -20.38 -11.39 -6.80
C VAL A 104 -20.25 -12.90 -6.60
N TRP A 105 -19.88 -13.34 -5.39
CA TRP A 105 -19.78 -14.75 -5.03
C TRP A 105 -21.14 -15.45 -4.89
N GLN A 106 -22.26 -14.73 -4.74
CA GLN A 106 -23.59 -15.32 -4.62
C GLN A 106 -24.05 -16.03 -5.90
N ALA A 107 -23.57 -15.55 -7.05
CA ALA A 107 -23.84 -16.14 -8.36
C ALA A 107 -22.65 -16.98 -8.88
N TYR A 108 -21.79 -17.47 -7.98
CA TYR A 108 -20.59 -18.18 -8.33
C TYR A 108 -20.87 -19.42 -9.20
N GLN A 109 -20.09 -19.54 -10.27
CA GLN A 109 -20.02 -20.71 -11.14
C GLN A 109 -18.55 -21.09 -11.30
N VAL A 110 -18.28 -22.40 -11.39
CA VAL A 110 -16.92 -22.90 -11.62
C VAL A 110 -16.40 -22.34 -12.95
N PRO A 111 -15.24 -21.66 -12.97
CA PRO A 111 -14.70 -21.10 -14.21
C PRO A 111 -14.38 -22.19 -15.24
N MET A 112 -14.59 -21.87 -16.52
CA MET A 112 -14.20 -22.75 -17.63
C MET A 112 -12.75 -22.53 -18.07
N GLU A 113 -12.21 -21.34 -17.81
CA GLU A 113 -10.85 -20.91 -18.17
C GLU A 113 -10.12 -20.40 -16.92
N VAL A 114 -8.79 -20.48 -16.93
CA VAL A 114 -7.96 -19.90 -15.87
C VAL A 114 -8.05 -18.37 -15.98
N PRO A 115 -8.44 -17.65 -14.91
CA PRO A 115 -8.51 -16.20 -14.96
C PRO A 115 -7.12 -15.60 -15.13
N MET A 116 -7.04 -14.38 -15.66
CA MET A 116 -5.77 -13.71 -15.90
C MET A 116 -4.97 -13.44 -14.62
N ALA A 117 -5.67 -13.23 -13.49
CA ALA A 117 -5.05 -12.93 -12.21
C ALA A 117 -5.93 -13.40 -11.04
N LEU A 118 -5.38 -13.28 -9.82
CA LEU A 118 -6.02 -13.61 -8.57
C LEU A 118 -5.74 -12.55 -7.51
N ARG A 119 -6.74 -12.14 -6.73
CA ARG A 119 -6.52 -11.31 -5.54
C ARG A 119 -5.94 -12.13 -4.39
N LEU A 120 -4.74 -11.76 -3.93
CA LEU A 120 -4.12 -12.32 -2.72
C LEU A 120 -4.58 -11.62 -1.44
N GLY A 121 -4.92 -10.33 -1.54
CA GLY A 121 -5.28 -9.52 -0.38
C GLY A 121 -5.44 -8.05 -0.79
N ASP A 122 -5.25 -7.16 0.18
CA ASP A 122 -5.37 -5.72 0.01
C ASP A 122 -4.08 -5.03 0.44
N LEU A 123 -3.61 -4.11 -0.39
CA LEU A 123 -2.55 -3.17 -0.05
C LEU A 123 -3.16 -2.00 0.71
N ARG A 124 -2.57 -1.68 1.86
CA ARG A 124 -2.96 -0.56 2.72
C ARG A 124 -1.74 0.29 3.02
N LEU A 125 -1.97 1.56 3.29
CA LEU A 125 -0.93 2.49 3.72
C LEU A 125 -1.10 2.87 5.19
N PRO A 126 0.00 2.99 5.95
CA PRO A 126 -0.03 3.62 7.26
C PRO A 126 -0.58 5.06 7.21
N GLU A 127 -0.30 5.78 6.12
CA GLU A 127 -0.71 7.17 5.92
C GLU A 127 -2.22 7.33 5.67
N CYS A 128 -2.91 6.25 5.27
CA CYS A 128 -4.34 6.22 4.98
C CYS A 128 -4.92 4.81 5.17
N ALA A 129 -5.64 4.63 6.28
CA ALA A 129 -6.26 3.34 6.63
C ALA A 129 -7.50 3.00 5.79
N ASP A 130 -8.14 4.02 5.21
CA ASP A 130 -9.41 3.89 4.49
C ASP A 130 -9.23 3.36 3.07
N LEU A 131 -8.06 3.60 2.45
CA LEU A 131 -7.76 3.10 1.10
C LEU A 131 -7.29 1.64 1.13
N ARG A 132 -7.92 0.82 0.28
CA ARG A 132 -7.57 -0.59 0.07
C ARG A 132 -7.45 -0.87 -1.42
N ILE A 133 -6.23 -1.11 -1.89
CA ILE A 133 -5.99 -1.47 -3.30
C ILE A 133 -5.89 -3.00 -3.41
N PRO A 134 -6.64 -3.66 -4.31
CA PRO A 134 -6.52 -5.11 -4.51
C PRO A 134 -5.10 -5.52 -4.90
N MET A 135 -4.50 -6.46 -4.17
CA MET A 135 -3.22 -7.08 -4.55
C MET A 135 -3.49 -8.24 -5.51
N LEU A 136 -3.32 -8.00 -6.82
CA LEU A 136 -3.53 -9.02 -7.86
C LEU A 136 -2.20 -9.66 -8.28
N VAL A 137 -2.19 -10.98 -8.46
CA VAL A 137 -1.07 -11.72 -9.06
C VAL A 137 -1.53 -12.45 -10.31
N ARG A 138 -0.71 -12.43 -11.37
CA ARG A 138 -1.04 -13.09 -12.64
C ARG A 138 -1.06 -14.61 -12.49
N LEU A 139 -1.93 -15.25 -13.26
CA LEU A 139 -1.99 -16.70 -13.40
C LEU A 139 -1.63 -17.12 -14.85
N PRO A 140 -1.05 -18.33 -15.04
CA PRO A 140 -0.57 -19.22 -13.99
C PRO A 140 0.58 -18.60 -13.20
N LEU A 141 0.77 -19.03 -11.94
CA LEU A 141 1.89 -18.54 -11.14
C LEU A 141 3.21 -19.03 -11.74
N GLU A 142 4.06 -18.11 -12.18
CA GLU A 142 5.42 -18.41 -12.67
C GLU A 142 6.37 -18.83 -11.54
N ARG A 143 6.01 -18.51 -10.29
CA ARG A 143 6.81 -18.80 -9.08
C ARG A 143 5.89 -19.18 -7.93
N GLY A 144 6.37 -20.08 -7.07
CA GLY A 144 5.67 -20.42 -5.83
C GLY A 144 5.50 -19.20 -4.91
N LEU A 145 4.39 -19.15 -4.20
CA LEU A 145 4.12 -18.12 -3.20
C LEU A 145 4.64 -18.60 -1.84
N TRP A 146 5.50 -17.81 -1.20
CA TRP A 146 5.91 -18.03 0.18
C TRP A 146 5.13 -17.10 1.10
N ILE A 147 4.48 -17.65 2.12
CA ILE A 147 3.73 -16.89 3.13
C ILE A 147 4.51 -16.97 4.43
N ASP A 148 4.94 -15.80 4.91
CA ASP A 148 5.64 -15.65 6.18
C ASP A 148 4.75 -14.92 7.19
N ALA A 149 4.92 -15.23 8.48
CA ALA A 149 4.16 -14.61 9.56
C ALA A 149 4.57 -13.15 9.84
N GLY A 150 5.61 -12.66 9.16
CA GLY A 150 6.14 -11.33 9.38
C GLY A 150 6.99 -11.25 10.65
N ARG A 151 7.48 -10.04 10.95
CA ARG A 151 8.23 -9.77 12.18
C ARG A 151 7.31 -9.09 13.18
N SER A 152 7.38 -9.51 14.44
CA SER A 152 6.80 -8.79 15.57
C SER A 152 7.34 -7.35 15.58
N GLY A 153 6.48 -6.38 15.25
CA GLY A 153 6.82 -4.95 15.18
C GLY A 153 6.50 -4.24 13.85
N SER A 154 6.00 -4.93 12.82
CA SER A 154 5.57 -4.27 11.57
C SER A 154 4.12 -3.75 11.58
N PHE A 155 3.35 -4.10 12.61
CA PHE A 155 2.02 -3.57 12.91
C PHE A 155 2.07 -2.85 14.25
N ASP A 156 1.27 -1.79 14.42
CA ASP A 156 1.14 -1.05 15.69
C ASP A 156 0.65 -1.99 16.81
N GLY A 157 1.59 -2.59 17.53
CA GLY A 157 1.34 -3.43 18.69
C GLY A 157 2.25 -4.66 18.77
N PRO A 158 2.60 -5.12 19.98
CA PRO A 158 3.30 -6.39 20.17
C PRO A 158 2.34 -7.55 19.84
N ALA A 159 2.21 -7.89 18.56
CA ALA A 159 1.49 -9.10 18.17
C ALA A 159 2.24 -10.32 18.72
N ASP A 160 1.54 -11.20 19.45
CA ASP A 160 2.11 -12.45 19.91
C ASP A 160 2.54 -13.30 18.70
N SER A 161 3.72 -13.90 18.78
CA SER A 161 4.26 -14.80 17.76
C SER A 161 3.30 -15.94 17.38
N GLY A 162 2.51 -16.43 18.35
CA GLY A 162 1.46 -17.43 18.11
C GLY A 162 0.32 -16.89 17.26
N GLU A 163 -0.10 -15.65 17.52
CA GLU A 163 -1.15 -14.97 16.76
C GLU A 163 -0.70 -14.69 15.32
N LEU A 164 0.52 -14.18 15.12
CA LEU A 164 1.08 -13.94 13.78
C LEU A 164 1.14 -15.23 12.95
N ARG A 165 1.55 -16.36 13.56
CA ARG A 165 1.57 -17.65 12.87
C ARG A 165 0.17 -18.13 12.49
N ARG A 166 -0.82 -17.92 13.36
CA ARG A 166 -2.22 -18.25 13.07
C ARG A 166 -2.74 -17.40 11.89
N LEU A 167 -2.50 -16.10 11.90
CA LEU A 167 -2.90 -15.20 10.82
C LEU A 167 -2.24 -15.58 9.48
N ALA A 168 -0.96 -15.98 9.50
CA ALA A 168 -0.27 -16.46 8.31
C ALA A 168 -0.90 -17.74 7.75
N ALA A 169 -1.26 -18.69 8.63
CA ALA A 169 -1.95 -19.91 8.24
C ALA A 169 -3.35 -19.61 7.67
N ASP A 170 -4.11 -18.72 8.31
CA ASP A 170 -5.43 -18.31 7.84
C ASP A 170 -5.36 -17.63 6.46
N ALA A 171 -4.35 -16.79 6.24
CA ALA A 171 -4.08 -16.18 4.94
C ALA A 171 -3.74 -17.23 3.86
N ALA A 172 -2.89 -18.20 4.20
CA ALA A 172 -2.56 -19.30 3.28
C ALA A 172 -3.79 -20.11 2.88
N VAL A 173 -4.63 -20.47 3.85
CA VAL A 173 -5.89 -21.19 3.60
C VAL A 173 -6.81 -20.35 2.71
N ALA A 174 -6.96 -19.05 2.99
CA ALA A 174 -7.80 -18.16 2.19
C ALA A 174 -7.31 -18.04 0.73
N ILE A 175 -5.99 -17.99 0.52
CA ILE A 175 -5.39 -17.93 -0.82
C ILE A 175 -5.59 -19.25 -1.57
N VAL A 176 -5.33 -20.38 -0.92
CA VAL A 176 -5.52 -21.71 -1.51
C VAL A 176 -6.99 -21.95 -1.85
N ALA A 177 -7.91 -21.63 -0.94
CA ALA A 177 -9.34 -21.70 -1.20
C ALA A 177 -9.75 -20.85 -2.40
N ARG A 178 -9.13 -19.66 -2.57
CA ARG A 178 -9.40 -18.81 -3.72
C ARG A 178 -8.87 -19.40 -5.00
N MET A 179 -7.63 -19.91 -5.00
CA MET A 179 -7.06 -20.62 -6.15
C MET A 179 -7.99 -21.77 -6.57
N LEU A 180 -8.43 -22.61 -5.64
CA LEU A 180 -9.34 -23.72 -5.94
C LEU A 180 -10.69 -23.24 -6.49
N ALA A 181 -11.22 -22.13 -5.97
CA ALA A 181 -12.48 -21.56 -6.45
C ALA A 181 -12.37 -20.92 -7.84
N VAL A 182 -11.19 -20.46 -8.26
CA VAL A 182 -11.06 -19.72 -9.52
C VAL A 182 -10.43 -20.54 -10.65
N TYR A 183 -9.96 -21.76 -10.36
CA TYR A 183 -9.39 -22.65 -11.36
C TYR A 183 -10.47 -23.56 -11.98
N PRO A 184 -10.38 -23.88 -13.29
CA PRO A 184 -11.28 -24.83 -13.93
C PRO A 184 -11.21 -26.23 -13.32
N ALA A 185 -12.35 -26.93 -13.28
CA ALA A 185 -12.41 -28.31 -12.80
C ALA A 185 -11.46 -29.22 -13.61
N GLY A 186 -10.63 -30.00 -12.91
CA GLY A 186 -9.68 -30.94 -13.53
C GLY A 186 -8.42 -30.29 -14.12
N SER A 187 -8.26 -28.97 -14.03
CA SER A 187 -7.05 -28.26 -14.49
C SER A 187 -5.91 -28.25 -13.46
N SER A 188 -6.21 -28.55 -12.20
CA SER A 188 -5.24 -28.69 -11.10
C SER A 188 -4.48 -30.02 -11.18
N ARG A 189 -3.70 -30.22 -12.25
CA ARG A 189 -2.60 -31.19 -12.23
C ARG A 189 -1.49 -30.58 -11.37
N CYS A 190 -1.25 -31.22 -10.22
CA CYS A 190 -0.19 -30.96 -9.23
C CYS A 190 0.58 -29.64 -9.45
N MET A 191 0.10 -28.59 -8.78
CA MET A 191 0.90 -27.41 -8.45
C MET A 191 1.95 -27.79 -7.41
#